data_AF-A0A916ZRS0-F1
#
_entry.id   AF-A0A916ZRS0-F1
#
_cell.length_a   1.000
_cell.length_b   1.000
_cell.length_c   1.000
_cell.angle_alpha   90.00
_cell.angle_beta   90.00
_cell.angle_gamma   90.00
#
_symmetry.space_group_name_H-M   'P 1'
#
loop_
_entity.id
_entity.type
_entity.pdbx_description
1 polymer ?
#
loop_
_entity_poly.entity_id
_entity_poly.type
_entity_poly.pdbx_seq_one_letter_code
_entity_poly.pdbx_strand_id
1 'polypeptide(L)'
;MTALPLTLGPLRADGFALYRSGVRWLVPSGQRVRAGQVIGYCNVKLEPNARLAAGLSFADELELQVAFAARIDGRVALAAQAMSGGYLDLHGIKLWSAEETVGEIEPAAPETGGEAAGRLRLLALAGRRMTALADVHSGLMPGWLGRIRGWWCEEDEAPVTLLSLGICDATGVVLGAASAFFEMFEHAPFPAQMVFVPDHPLAPAAPVLLDQLRRTPAEMAEIAADLQAALHAARPAATAEDHMMAGALLATMRRSPLTDSYPVFTGSGSRRLGPATAVLLSLNAEPQVILRHRRLGYRLHMLRHHQAAAGPALRQWLAAAFEPVRRSVEDIRRDYAELIDTLGRETGARVLILNRMSTSGLETVSNYAAFDAPLGDTLANVASKELNLMLEDLAETHPLQIVDVDAIAADLGGAEHLPDGVHQSSLMQTAIRGEILAALRGAGREAPRLS
;
A
#
# COMPACT_ATOMS: atom_id res chain seq x y z
N MET A 1 -15.75 -36.35 -14.25
CA MET A 1 -15.38 -35.87 -12.90
C MET A 1 -16.57 -35.11 -12.35
N THR A 2 -16.84 -35.17 -11.05
CA THR A 2 -18.04 -34.55 -10.48
C THR A 2 -17.76 -33.06 -10.23
N ALA A 3 -18.63 -32.18 -10.70
CA ALA A 3 -18.56 -30.76 -10.40
C ALA A 3 -18.84 -30.53 -8.91
N LEU A 4 -18.07 -29.64 -8.29
CA LEU A 4 -18.23 -29.25 -6.89
C LEU A 4 -18.95 -27.89 -6.83
N PRO A 5 -19.93 -27.71 -5.92
CA PRO A 5 -20.56 -26.41 -5.73
C PRO A 5 -19.54 -25.40 -5.17
N LEU A 6 -19.53 -24.19 -5.72
CA LEU A 6 -18.75 -23.06 -5.22
C LEU A 6 -19.55 -22.28 -4.18
N THR A 7 -19.26 -22.48 -2.89
CA THR A 7 -19.94 -21.80 -1.77
C THR A 7 -19.14 -20.62 -1.25
N LEU A 8 -19.82 -19.59 -0.75
CA LEU A 8 -19.18 -18.37 -0.23
C LEU A 8 -18.31 -18.63 1.00
N GLY A 9 -18.72 -19.55 1.88
CA GLY A 9 -18.03 -19.82 3.14
C GLY A 9 -18.29 -18.76 4.22
N PRO A 10 -17.80 -19.02 5.45
CA PRO A 10 -18.10 -18.20 6.61
C PRO A 10 -17.42 -16.83 6.53
N LEU A 11 -18.15 -15.80 6.98
CA LEU A 11 -17.65 -14.45 7.16
C LEU A 11 -18.41 -13.78 8.30
N ARG A 12 -17.69 -13.22 9.27
CA ARG A 12 -18.27 -12.64 10.47
C ARG A 12 -17.54 -11.35 10.87
N ALA A 13 -18.32 -10.29 11.04
CA ALA A 13 -17.87 -9.01 11.59
C ALA A 13 -18.59 -8.75 12.92
N ASP A 14 -17.90 -8.91 14.04
CA ASP A 14 -18.52 -8.77 15.36
C ASP A 14 -19.14 -7.38 15.56
N GLY A 15 -20.40 -7.36 16.01
CA GLY A 15 -21.19 -6.14 16.18
C GLY A 15 -21.93 -5.67 14.91
N PHE A 16 -21.77 -6.36 13.77
CA PHE A 16 -22.39 -5.98 12.50
C PHE A 16 -23.13 -7.14 11.84
N ALA A 17 -24.20 -6.82 11.12
CA ALA A 17 -24.74 -7.66 10.08
C ALA A 17 -24.01 -7.37 8.75
N LEU A 18 -23.59 -8.42 8.06
CA LEU A 18 -22.87 -8.35 6.78
C LEU A 18 -23.88 -8.47 5.63
N TYR A 19 -23.98 -7.42 4.83
CA TYR A 19 -24.75 -7.44 3.59
C TYR A 19 -23.81 -7.36 2.40
N ARG A 20 -24.10 -8.11 1.34
CA ARG A 20 -23.35 -8.11 0.08
C ARG A 20 -24.22 -7.66 -1.09
N SER A 21 -23.57 -7.09 -2.11
CA SER A 21 -24.19 -6.84 -3.41
C SER A 21 -24.23 -8.12 -4.25
N GLY A 22 -24.80 -8.06 -5.46
CA GLY A 22 -24.63 -9.10 -6.47
C GLY A 22 -23.16 -9.35 -6.81
N VAL A 23 -22.85 -10.56 -7.28
CA VAL A 23 -21.47 -10.94 -7.64
C VAL A 23 -21.11 -10.36 -9.00
N ARG A 24 -19.94 -9.74 -9.10
CA ARG A 24 -19.33 -9.29 -10.34
C ARG A 24 -18.21 -10.24 -10.71
N TRP A 25 -18.40 -10.96 -11.82
CA TRP A 25 -17.42 -11.93 -12.30
C TRP A 25 -16.25 -11.25 -13.02
N LEU A 26 -15.03 -11.71 -12.72
CA LEU A 26 -13.78 -11.25 -13.33
C LEU A 26 -13.28 -12.21 -14.42
N VAL A 27 -13.87 -13.41 -14.47
CA VAL A 27 -13.61 -14.41 -15.51
C VAL A 27 -14.93 -14.85 -16.15
N PRO A 28 -14.97 -15.17 -17.45
CA PRO A 28 -16.12 -15.80 -18.07
C PRO A 28 -16.39 -17.21 -17.51
N SER A 29 -17.66 -17.59 -17.49
CA SER A 29 -18.06 -18.97 -17.25
C SER A 29 -17.43 -19.92 -18.28
N GLY A 30 -16.99 -21.08 -17.84
CA GLY A 30 -16.23 -22.05 -18.63
C GLY A 30 -14.73 -21.80 -18.67
N GLN A 31 -14.19 -20.73 -18.06
CA GLN A 31 -12.75 -20.50 -17.99
C GLN A 31 -12.05 -21.53 -17.09
N ARG A 32 -10.83 -21.94 -17.46
CA ARG A 32 -9.92 -22.66 -16.56
C ARG A 32 -9.26 -21.68 -15.59
N VAL A 33 -9.29 -22.00 -14.31
CA VAL A 33 -8.74 -21.19 -13.23
C VAL A 33 -7.75 -22.00 -12.41
N ARG A 34 -6.79 -21.31 -11.81
CA ARG A 34 -5.83 -21.89 -10.87
C ARG A 34 -6.32 -21.72 -9.43
N ALA A 35 -5.85 -22.58 -8.53
CA ALA A 35 -5.96 -22.37 -7.10
C ALA A 35 -5.37 -21.00 -6.72
N GLY A 36 -6.09 -20.26 -5.87
CA GLY A 36 -5.76 -18.90 -5.47
C GLY A 36 -6.19 -17.82 -6.46
N GLN A 37 -6.54 -18.17 -7.70
CA GLN A 37 -6.97 -17.19 -8.69
C GLN A 37 -8.33 -16.59 -8.33
N VAL A 38 -8.41 -15.26 -8.35
CA VAL A 38 -9.65 -14.53 -8.11
C VAL A 38 -10.58 -14.63 -9.33
N ILE A 39 -11.83 -15.03 -9.10
CA ILE A 39 -12.84 -15.26 -10.16
C ILE A 39 -13.98 -14.25 -10.15
N GLY A 40 -14.18 -13.51 -9.05
CA GLY A 40 -15.22 -12.49 -8.93
C GLY A 40 -15.13 -11.74 -7.61
N TYR A 41 -16.00 -10.77 -7.40
CA TYR A 41 -16.08 -10.01 -6.15
C TYR A 41 -17.49 -9.45 -5.91
N CYS A 42 -17.75 -8.97 -4.69
CA CYS A 42 -18.94 -8.18 -4.35
C CYS A 42 -18.58 -7.03 -3.40
N ASN A 43 -19.42 -6.00 -3.37
CA ASN A 43 -19.34 -4.95 -2.35
C ASN A 43 -19.99 -5.44 -1.05
N VAL A 44 -19.43 -5.04 0.09
CA VAL A 44 -19.91 -5.38 1.42
C VAL A 44 -20.36 -4.12 2.14
N LYS A 45 -21.54 -4.18 2.77
CA LYS A 45 -22.05 -3.17 3.70
C LYS A 45 -22.07 -3.79 5.09
N LEU A 46 -21.47 -3.09 6.05
CA LEU A 46 -21.57 -3.41 7.47
C LEU A 46 -22.73 -2.61 8.07
N GLU A 47 -23.74 -3.29 8.59
CA GLU A 47 -24.86 -2.67 9.29
C GLU A 47 -24.74 -2.91 10.79
N PRO A 48 -24.59 -1.88 11.63
CA PRO A 48 -24.43 -2.07 13.07
C PRO A 48 -25.67 -2.73 13.69
N ASN A 49 -25.46 -3.77 14.49
CA ASN A 49 -26.51 -4.30 15.35
C ASN A 49 -26.69 -3.31 16.52
N ALA A 50 -27.87 -2.72 16.71
CA ALA A 50 -28.09 -1.56 17.59
C ALA A 50 -27.45 -1.67 19.00
N ARG A 51 -27.02 -0.50 19.55
CA ARG A 51 -26.44 -0.19 20.88
C ARG A 51 -24.92 -0.35 21.14
N LEU A 52 -24.09 -0.69 20.13
CA LEU A 52 -22.62 -0.73 20.28
C LEU A 52 -21.88 0.33 19.42
N ALA A 53 -22.49 1.50 19.20
CA ALA A 53 -21.92 2.59 18.38
C ALA A 53 -20.92 3.49 19.12
N ALA A 54 -20.32 3.03 20.22
CA ALA A 54 -19.21 3.73 20.88
C ALA A 54 -17.89 3.12 20.39
N GLY A 55 -17.32 3.70 19.32
CA GLY A 55 -16.00 3.34 18.80
C GLY A 55 -16.00 2.37 17.61
N LEU A 56 -16.88 2.58 16.62
CA LEU A 56 -17.04 1.75 15.43
C LEU A 56 -15.69 1.43 14.77
N SER A 57 -15.21 0.21 15.04
CA SER A 57 -14.29 -0.55 14.21
C SER A 57 -14.77 -0.45 12.75
N PHE A 58 -13.92 0.00 11.81
CA PHE A 58 -14.21 0.25 10.38
C PHE A 58 -14.81 1.61 9.96
N ALA A 59 -15.11 2.56 10.86
CA ALA A 59 -15.78 3.83 10.47
C ALA A 59 -15.06 4.67 9.40
N ASP A 60 -13.74 4.56 9.31
CA ASP A 60 -12.92 5.28 8.33
C ASP A 60 -12.82 4.60 6.96
N GLU A 61 -13.36 3.39 6.80
CA GLU A 61 -13.23 2.57 5.58
C GLU A 61 -14.58 2.41 4.92
N LEU A 62 -14.83 3.30 3.95
CA LEU A 62 -16.10 3.43 3.27
C LEU A 62 -16.23 2.47 2.08
N GLU A 63 -15.10 1.98 1.57
CA GLU A 63 -15.07 0.97 0.50
C GLU A 63 -14.69 -0.37 1.10
N LEU A 64 -15.64 -1.31 1.11
CA LEU A 64 -15.43 -2.68 1.57
C LEU A 64 -15.90 -3.63 0.48
N GLN A 65 -15.01 -4.52 0.08
CA GLN A 65 -15.28 -5.53 -0.95
C GLN A 65 -14.76 -6.89 -0.50
N VAL A 66 -15.35 -7.96 -1.03
CA VAL A 66 -14.84 -9.32 -0.87
C VAL A 66 -14.67 -9.91 -2.25
N ALA A 67 -13.44 -10.29 -2.56
CA ALA A 67 -13.08 -11.02 -3.75
C ALA A 67 -13.05 -12.54 -3.46
N PHE A 68 -13.47 -13.32 -4.44
CA PHE A 68 -13.63 -14.76 -4.37
C PHE A 68 -12.53 -15.44 -5.16
N ALA A 69 -11.75 -16.31 -4.52
CA ALA A 69 -10.73 -17.10 -5.19
C ALA A 69 -11.03 -18.60 -5.11
N ALA A 70 -10.70 -19.33 -6.17
CA ALA A 70 -10.82 -20.78 -6.20
C ALA A 70 -9.80 -21.42 -5.24
N ARG A 71 -10.17 -22.50 -4.54
CA ARG A 71 -9.20 -23.27 -3.73
C ARG A 71 -8.40 -24.29 -4.53
N ILE A 72 -8.92 -24.68 -5.69
CA ILE A 72 -8.40 -25.76 -6.50
C ILE A 72 -8.32 -25.35 -7.97
N ASP A 73 -7.51 -26.06 -8.73
CA ASP A 73 -7.45 -25.92 -10.18
C ASP A 73 -8.69 -26.55 -10.82
N GLY A 74 -9.28 -25.89 -11.81
CA GLY A 74 -10.45 -26.46 -12.48
C GLY A 74 -11.09 -25.54 -13.52
N ARG A 75 -12.22 -25.98 -14.06
CA ARG A 75 -13.07 -25.18 -14.95
C ARG A 75 -14.29 -24.70 -14.19
N VAL A 76 -14.52 -23.39 -14.14
CA VAL A 76 -15.66 -22.81 -13.41
C VAL A 76 -16.91 -22.74 -14.27
N ALA A 77 -18.07 -23.01 -13.69
CA ALA A 77 -19.39 -22.73 -14.26
C ALA A 77 -20.11 -21.73 -13.33
N LEU A 78 -20.18 -20.47 -13.75
CA LEU A 78 -20.63 -19.38 -12.89
C LEU A 78 -22.15 -19.20 -12.98
N ALA A 79 -22.80 -19.04 -11.82
CA ALA A 79 -24.24 -18.90 -11.74
C ALA A 79 -24.71 -17.50 -12.17
N ALA A 80 -25.55 -17.41 -13.21
CA ALA A 80 -26.08 -16.13 -13.68
C ALA A 80 -26.92 -15.41 -12.61
N GLN A 81 -27.64 -16.16 -11.78
CA GLN A 81 -28.46 -15.65 -10.67
C GLN A 81 -27.64 -15.05 -9.51
N ALA A 82 -26.33 -15.31 -9.46
CA ALA A 82 -25.44 -14.66 -8.50
C ALA A 82 -25.22 -13.18 -8.85
N MET A 83 -25.31 -12.85 -10.14
CA MET A 83 -25.38 -11.46 -10.63
C MET A 83 -26.78 -10.92 -10.40
N SER A 84 -26.89 -9.70 -9.88
CA SER A 84 -28.17 -9.01 -9.70
C SER A 84 -28.38 -7.91 -10.77
N GLY A 85 -27.30 -7.44 -11.39
CA GLY A 85 -27.31 -6.44 -12.44
C GLY A 85 -27.42 -5.00 -11.91
N GLY A 86 -26.82 -4.07 -12.66
CA GLY A 86 -26.96 -2.63 -12.44
C GLY A 86 -26.61 -2.19 -11.02
N TYR A 87 -27.49 -1.41 -10.40
CA TYR A 87 -27.29 -0.86 -9.06
C TYR A 87 -27.21 -1.94 -7.96
N LEU A 88 -27.86 -3.09 -8.14
CA LEU A 88 -27.87 -4.17 -7.16
C LEU A 88 -26.53 -4.93 -7.09
N ASP A 89 -25.69 -4.80 -8.11
CA ASP A 89 -24.30 -5.29 -8.08
C ASP A 89 -23.37 -4.32 -7.33
N LEU A 90 -23.83 -3.09 -7.07
CA LEU A 90 -23.05 -2.07 -6.35
C LEU A 90 -23.45 -1.97 -4.87
N HIS A 91 -24.72 -2.21 -4.54
CA HIS A 91 -25.23 -2.01 -3.18
C HIS A 91 -25.48 -3.30 -2.39
N GLY A 92 -24.97 -3.33 -1.16
CA GLY A 92 -25.13 -4.44 -0.23
C GLY A 92 -26.57 -4.57 0.28
N ILE A 93 -27.33 -5.54 -0.24
CA ILE A 93 -28.73 -5.77 0.12
C ILE A 93 -29.04 -7.22 0.51
N LYS A 94 -28.19 -8.18 0.12
CA LYS A 94 -28.36 -9.59 0.47
C LYS A 94 -27.60 -9.87 1.75
N LEU A 95 -28.26 -10.41 2.78
CA LEU A 95 -27.56 -10.87 3.98
C LEU A 95 -26.55 -11.95 3.59
N TRP A 96 -25.33 -11.89 4.13
CA TRP A 96 -24.30 -12.89 3.88
C TRP A 96 -24.76 -14.28 4.31
N SER A 97 -24.58 -15.28 3.44
CA SER A 97 -24.89 -16.69 3.72
C SER A 97 -23.72 -17.55 3.27
N ALA A 98 -23.13 -18.29 4.21
CA ALA A 98 -21.96 -19.13 3.93
C ALA A 98 -22.25 -20.26 2.95
N GLU A 99 -23.47 -20.80 3.01
CA GLU A 99 -23.92 -21.94 2.20
C GLU A 99 -24.44 -21.52 0.82
N GLU A 100 -24.40 -20.23 0.50
CA GLU A 100 -24.85 -19.77 -0.81
C GLU A 100 -23.90 -20.24 -1.91
N THR A 101 -24.45 -21.04 -2.83
CA THR A 101 -23.74 -21.50 -4.03
C THR A 101 -23.80 -20.43 -5.12
N VAL A 102 -22.64 -19.98 -5.59
CA VAL A 102 -22.49 -18.95 -6.63
C VAL A 102 -21.98 -19.50 -7.97
N GLY A 103 -21.78 -20.81 -8.05
CA GLY A 103 -21.35 -21.51 -9.26
C GLY A 103 -20.91 -22.92 -8.93
N GLU A 104 -20.19 -23.53 -9.86
CA GLU A 104 -19.59 -24.85 -9.72
C GLU A 104 -18.15 -24.83 -10.28
N ILE A 105 -17.34 -25.78 -9.85
CA ILE A 105 -16.01 -26.04 -10.43
C ILE A 105 -15.87 -27.50 -10.78
N GLU A 106 -15.49 -27.79 -12.03
CA GLU A 106 -15.02 -29.10 -12.45
C GLU A 106 -13.52 -29.18 -12.17
N PRO A 107 -13.07 -30.00 -11.21
CA PRO A 107 -11.66 -30.07 -10.85
C PRO A 107 -10.77 -30.51 -12.02
N ALA A 108 -9.51 -30.09 -12.05
CA ALA A 108 -8.54 -30.55 -13.06
C ALA A 108 -7.99 -31.96 -12.76
N ALA A 109 -8.02 -32.39 -11.50
CA ALA A 109 -7.60 -33.72 -11.02
C ALA A 109 -8.64 -34.28 -10.03
N PRO A 110 -8.67 -35.61 -9.77
CA PRO A 110 -9.56 -36.19 -8.76
C PRO A 110 -9.28 -35.55 -7.39
N GLU A 111 -10.27 -34.83 -6.86
CA GLU A 111 -10.13 -34.10 -5.61
C GLU A 111 -10.25 -35.00 -4.38
N THR A 112 -9.41 -34.74 -3.38
CA THR A 112 -9.42 -35.45 -2.09
C THR A 112 -9.95 -34.58 -0.95
N GLY A 113 -10.17 -33.27 -1.19
CA GLY A 113 -10.57 -32.29 -0.18
C GLY A 113 -12.07 -32.20 0.13
N GLY A 114 -12.92 -32.99 -0.53
CA GLY A 114 -14.38 -33.01 -0.27
C GLY A 114 -15.05 -31.62 -0.44
N GLU A 115 -16.06 -31.32 0.39
CA GLU A 115 -16.80 -30.05 0.36
C GLU A 115 -15.92 -28.82 0.60
N ALA A 116 -14.82 -28.96 1.34
CA ALA A 116 -13.89 -27.86 1.60
C ALA A 116 -13.17 -27.38 0.33
N ALA A 117 -13.04 -28.24 -0.68
CA ALA A 117 -12.45 -27.88 -1.97
C ALA A 117 -13.38 -26.98 -2.82
N GLY A 118 -14.70 -27.10 -2.63
CA GLY A 118 -15.70 -26.24 -3.27
C GLY A 118 -15.88 -24.88 -2.57
N ARG A 119 -15.46 -24.74 -1.31
CA ARG A 119 -15.57 -23.47 -0.57
C ARG A 119 -14.61 -22.42 -1.11
N LEU A 120 -15.10 -21.24 -1.46
CA LEU A 120 -14.28 -20.13 -1.94
C LEU A 120 -13.31 -19.63 -0.86
N ARG A 121 -12.14 -19.12 -1.29
CA ARG A 121 -11.29 -18.27 -0.44
C ARG A 121 -11.79 -16.84 -0.54
N LEU A 122 -11.91 -16.18 0.60
CA LEU A 122 -12.42 -14.82 0.71
C LEU A 122 -11.25 -13.85 0.95
N LEU A 123 -10.97 -13.01 -0.03
CA LEU A 123 -10.04 -11.89 0.08
C LEU A 123 -10.85 -10.63 0.37
N ALA A 124 -10.80 -10.14 1.60
CA ALA A 124 -11.40 -8.85 1.91
C ALA A 124 -10.48 -7.72 1.44
N LEU A 125 -11.09 -6.69 0.88
CA LEU A 125 -10.45 -5.46 0.44
C LEU A 125 -11.13 -4.28 1.12
N ALA A 126 -10.34 -3.34 1.63
CA ALA A 126 -10.84 -2.15 2.30
C ALA A 126 -10.10 -0.89 1.83
N GLY A 127 -10.83 0.19 1.66
CA GLY A 127 -10.34 1.47 1.17
C GLY A 127 -10.81 2.63 2.03
N ARG A 128 -9.87 3.48 2.44
CA ARG A 128 -10.18 4.79 3.04
C ARG A 128 -10.18 5.82 1.91
N ARG A 129 -11.35 6.35 1.57
CA ARG A 129 -11.48 7.40 0.55
C ARG A 129 -10.79 8.69 1.00
N MET A 130 -10.16 9.39 0.06
CA MET A 130 -9.72 10.78 0.24
C MET A 130 -10.91 11.74 0.11
N THR A 131 -11.86 11.41 -0.78
CA THR A 131 -13.08 12.20 -1.01
C THR A 131 -14.25 11.29 -1.36
N ALA A 132 -15.44 11.65 -0.90
CA ALA A 132 -16.69 10.98 -1.23
C ALA A 132 -17.32 11.51 -2.55
N LEU A 133 -16.78 12.60 -3.13
CA LEU A 133 -17.41 13.30 -4.25
C LEU A 133 -16.97 12.80 -5.63
N ALA A 134 -15.82 12.14 -5.72
CA ALA A 134 -15.19 11.78 -6.99
C ALA A 134 -15.21 10.27 -7.22
N ASP A 135 -16.37 9.71 -7.62
CA ASP A 135 -16.48 8.33 -8.13
C ASP A 135 -17.90 7.97 -8.62
N VAL A 136 -18.00 6.90 -9.40
CA VAL A 136 -19.26 6.23 -9.79
C VAL A 136 -19.53 4.95 -8.97
N HIS A 137 -18.70 4.66 -7.96
CA HIS A 137 -18.76 3.46 -7.11
C HIS A 137 -18.80 2.14 -7.91
N SER A 138 -18.24 2.16 -9.11
CA SER A 138 -18.23 1.03 -10.03
C SER A 138 -16.80 0.54 -10.22
N GLY A 139 -16.54 -0.68 -9.77
CA GLY A 139 -15.33 -1.40 -10.09
C GLY A 139 -14.77 -2.09 -8.86
N LEU A 140 -13.57 -2.62 -9.01
CA LEU A 140 -12.77 -3.15 -7.93
C LEU A 140 -11.98 -2.00 -7.31
N MET A 141 -12.14 -1.77 -6.01
CA MET A 141 -11.54 -0.67 -5.24
C MET A 141 -11.59 0.68 -5.98
N PRO A 142 -12.78 1.16 -6.39
CA PRO A 142 -12.89 2.36 -7.22
C PRO A 142 -12.58 3.65 -6.44
N GLY A 143 -12.14 4.66 -7.17
CA GLY A 143 -11.97 6.03 -6.68
C GLY A 143 -10.58 6.35 -6.14
N TRP A 144 -10.46 7.51 -5.49
CA TRP A 144 -9.21 7.99 -4.90
C TRP A 144 -9.13 7.63 -3.43
N LEU A 145 -8.28 6.66 -3.13
CA LEU A 145 -8.11 6.09 -1.80
C LEU A 145 -6.83 6.66 -1.19
N GLY A 146 -6.90 7.10 0.07
CA GLY A 146 -5.71 7.54 0.83
C GLY A 146 -5.01 6.37 1.52
N ARG A 147 -5.64 5.20 1.52
CA ARG A 147 -5.12 3.90 1.96
C ARG A 147 -5.98 2.80 1.36
N ILE A 148 -5.33 1.74 0.89
CA ILE A 148 -5.96 0.51 0.41
C ILE A 148 -5.37 -0.66 1.20
N ARG A 149 -6.15 -1.67 1.53
CA ARG A 149 -5.62 -2.89 2.15
C ARG A 149 -6.41 -4.12 1.73
N GLY A 150 -5.73 -5.26 1.71
CA GLY A 150 -6.32 -6.58 1.50
C GLY A 150 -5.88 -7.56 2.57
N TRP A 151 -6.71 -8.57 2.87
CA TRP A 151 -6.34 -9.70 3.73
C TRP A 151 -7.20 -10.93 3.43
N TRP A 152 -6.61 -12.12 3.60
CA TRP A 152 -7.38 -13.36 3.59
C TRP A 152 -8.22 -13.48 4.87
N CYS A 153 -9.52 -13.78 4.72
CA CYS A 153 -10.47 -13.94 5.83
C CYS A 153 -10.38 -15.32 6.52
N GLU A 154 -9.22 -15.98 6.48
CA GLU A 154 -9.01 -17.33 7.01
C GLU A 154 -8.85 -17.31 8.54
N GLU A 155 -9.19 -18.43 9.20
CA GLU A 155 -9.48 -18.49 10.63
C GLU A 155 -8.26 -18.77 11.52
N ASP A 156 -7.22 -19.41 10.97
CA ASP A 156 -6.32 -20.22 11.80
C ASP A 156 -5.03 -19.51 12.25
N GLU A 157 -4.65 -18.39 11.63
CA GLU A 157 -3.37 -17.72 11.91
C GLU A 157 -3.44 -16.18 11.79
N ALA A 158 -2.66 -15.49 12.64
CA ALA A 158 -2.46 -14.04 12.54
C ALA A 158 -1.60 -13.73 11.31
N PRO A 159 -2.06 -12.88 10.38
CA PRO A 159 -1.35 -12.63 9.15
C PRO A 159 -0.14 -11.75 9.40
N VAL A 160 0.89 -11.95 8.59
CA VAL A 160 1.98 -10.98 8.45
C VAL A 160 1.41 -9.74 7.77
N THR A 161 1.51 -8.58 8.40
CA THR A 161 1.04 -7.30 7.86
C THR A 161 2.20 -6.55 7.22
N LEU A 162 2.15 -6.39 5.90
CA LEU A 162 3.03 -5.50 5.14
C LEU A 162 2.36 -4.13 4.98
N LEU A 163 3.03 -3.07 5.44
CA LEU A 163 2.70 -1.69 5.10
C LEU A 163 3.67 -1.19 4.03
N SER A 164 3.16 -0.91 2.84
CA SER A 164 3.90 -0.25 1.77
C SER A 164 3.64 1.25 1.83
N LEU A 165 4.71 2.01 2.10
CA LEU A 165 4.76 3.45 1.92
C LEU A 165 5.46 3.71 0.59
N GLY A 166 4.68 3.64 -0.48
CA GLY A 166 5.21 3.73 -1.83
C GLY A 166 5.28 5.16 -2.34
N ILE A 167 6.18 5.38 -3.29
CA ILE A 167 5.94 6.32 -4.38
C ILE A 167 5.46 5.52 -5.59
N CYS A 168 5.48 6.10 -6.79
CA CYS A 168 4.98 5.45 -8.00
C CYS A 168 5.64 4.07 -8.32
N ASP A 169 6.87 3.82 -7.86
CA ASP A 169 7.63 2.59 -8.11
C ASP A 169 7.13 1.35 -7.35
N ALA A 170 6.54 1.50 -6.16
CA ALA A 170 6.00 0.39 -5.39
C ALA A 170 4.53 0.06 -5.77
N THR A 171 3.84 1.01 -6.42
CA THR A 171 2.40 0.90 -6.74
C THR A 171 2.09 -0.36 -7.56
N GLY A 172 2.76 -0.55 -8.70
CA GLY A 172 2.51 -1.70 -9.58
C GLY A 172 2.95 -3.03 -8.95
N VAL A 173 4.02 -3.01 -8.16
CA VAL A 173 4.53 -4.18 -7.44
C VAL A 173 3.49 -4.69 -6.44
N VAL A 174 2.98 -3.80 -5.58
CA VAL A 174 2.12 -4.15 -4.44
C VAL A 174 0.65 -4.28 -4.85
N LEU A 175 0.10 -3.35 -5.63
CA LEU A 175 -1.31 -3.41 -6.01
C LEU A 175 -1.57 -4.33 -7.21
N GLY A 176 -0.57 -4.58 -8.05
CA GLY A 176 -0.70 -5.35 -9.28
C GLY A 176 -1.50 -4.62 -10.37
N ALA A 177 -1.70 -5.27 -11.52
CA ALA A 177 -2.34 -4.66 -12.69
C ALA A 177 -3.84 -4.39 -12.45
N ALA A 178 -4.49 -5.24 -11.64
CA ALA A 178 -5.88 -5.06 -11.24
C ALA A 178 -6.06 -3.97 -10.15
N SER A 179 -4.96 -3.39 -9.64
CA SER A 179 -4.95 -2.40 -8.55
C SER A 179 -5.64 -2.86 -7.25
N ALA A 180 -5.55 -4.15 -6.94
CA ALA A 180 -6.30 -4.78 -5.84
C ALA A 180 -5.57 -5.94 -5.14
N PHE A 181 -4.24 -5.96 -5.22
CA PHE A 181 -3.36 -6.94 -4.57
C PHE A 181 -3.53 -8.39 -5.07
N PHE A 182 -4.26 -8.64 -6.15
CA PHE A 182 -4.56 -10.01 -6.59
C PHE A 182 -3.28 -10.81 -6.83
N GLU A 183 -2.33 -10.25 -7.55
CA GLU A 183 -1.07 -10.91 -7.85
C GLU A 183 -0.19 -11.06 -6.60
N MET A 184 -0.28 -10.16 -5.62
CA MET A 184 0.37 -10.34 -4.31
C MET A 184 -0.21 -11.55 -3.57
N PHE A 185 -1.54 -11.67 -3.52
CA PHE A 185 -2.23 -12.71 -2.77
C PHE A 185 -2.24 -14.06 -3.46
N GLU A 186 -2.24 -14.11 -4.80
CA GLU A 186 -2.04 -15.33 -5.59
C GLU A 186 -0.68 -15.98 -5.28
N HIS A 187 0.33 -15.17 -4.96
CA HIS A 187 1.69 -15.63 -4.68
C HIS A 187 2.06 -15.71 -3.19
N ALA A 188 1.17 -15.29 -2.29
CA ALA A 188 1.36 -15.38 -0.84
C ALA A 188 0.78 -16.69 -0.30
N PRO A 189 1.59 -17.75 -0.08
CA PRO A 189 1.09 -19.04 0.43
C PRO A 189 0.86 -19.05 1.94
N PHE A 190 0.98 -17.90 2.59
CA PHE A 190 0.85 -17.73 4.03
C PHE A 190 -0.22 -16.67 4.33
N PRO A 191 -0.80 -16.68 5.54
CA PRO A 191 -1.71 -15.63 6.00
C PRO A 191 -1.02 -14.26 5.92
N ALA A 192 -1.57 -13.37 5.10
CA ALA A 192 -0.99 -12.06 4.88
C ALA A 192 -2.07 -10.96 4.90
N GLN A 193 -1.64 -9.77 5.31
CA GLN A 193 -2.36 -8.53 5.13
C GLN A 193 -1.44 -7.58 4.38
N MET A 194 -1.93 -7.01 3.29
CA MET A 194 -1.20 -6.00 2.52
C MET A 194 -1.89 -4.66 2.74
N VAL A 195 -1.14 -3.63 3.11
CA VAL A 195 -1.61 -2.25 3.26
C VAL A 195 -0.76 -1.38 2.34
N PHE A 196 -1.41 -0.62 1.47
CA PHE A 196 -0.77 0.31 0.57
C PHE A 196 -1.26 1.72 0.87
N VAL A 197 -0.31 2.62 1.13
CA VAL A 197 -0.57 4.05 1.22
C VAL A 197 -0.04 4.66 -0.08
N PRO A 198 -0.92 5.19 -0.95
CA PRO A 198 -0.49 5.79 -2.20
C PRO A 198 0.29 7.08 -1.96
N ASP A 199 0.93 7.55 -3.02
CA ASP A 199 1.67 8.80 -3.02
C ASP A 199 0.77 9.97 -2.58
N HIS A 200 1.12 10.54 -1.43
CA HIS A 200 0.49 11.73 -0.87
C HIS A 200 1.34 12.96 -1.24
N PRO A 201 0.84 14.18 -1.03
CA PRO A 201 1.65 15.39 -1.25
C PRO A 201 3.01 15.37 -0.53
N LEU A 202 3.10 14.61 0.55
CA LEU A 202 4.29 14.40 1.35
C LEU A 202 4.86 13.00 1.06
N ALA A 203 6.01 12.96 0.39
CA ALA A 203 6.70 11.73 0.05
C ALA A 203 7.33 11.09 1.30
N PRO A 204 7.36 9.75 1.39
CA PRO A 204 7.74 9.00 2.59
C PRO A 204 9.26 8.88 2.79
N ALA A 205 9.98 10.00 2.76
CA ALA A 205 11.41 10.03 3.08
C ALA A 205 11.65 9.80 4.59
N ALA A 206 12.76 9.16 4.96
CA ALA A 206 13.12 8.81 6.33
C ALA A 206 12.95 9.95 7.35
N PRO A 207 13.49 11.17 7.14
CA PRO A 207 13.29 12.28 8.07
C PRO A 207 11.83 12.71 8.21
N VAL A 208 11.04 12.58 7.16
CA VAL A 208 9.61 12.91 7.16
C VAL A 208 8.82 11.88 7.98
N LEU A 209 9.13 10.60 7.79
CA LEU A 209 8.53 9.51 8.57
C LEU A 209 8.91 9.60 10.05
N LEU A 210 10.16 9.95 10.36
CA LEU A 210 10.61 10.23 11.73
C LEU A 210 9.84 11.39 12.36
N ASP A 211 9.65 12.49 11.63
CA ASP A 211 8.83 13.61 12.10
C ASP A 211 7.39 13.17 12.35
N GLN A 212 6.79 12.36 11.47
CA GLN A 212 5.43 11.83 11.67
C GLN A 212 5.32 10.92 12.91
N LEU A 213 6.33 10.09 13.20
CA LEU A 213 6.34 9.22 14.38
C LEU A 213 6.48 10.02 15.69
N ARG A 214 7.25 11.10 15.67
CA ARG A 214 7.60 11.87 16.89
C ARG A 214 6.63 13.01 17.17
N ARG A 215 5.94 13.50 16.15
CA ARG A 215 5.10 14.69 16.23
C ARG A 215 3.98 14.51 17.25
N THR A 216 3.95 15.42 18.20
CA THR A 216 2.90 15.51 19.21
C THR A 216 1.66 16.24 18.67
N PRO A 217 0.49 16.07 19.31
CA PRO A 217 -0.71 16.84 18.94
C PRO A 217 -0.52 18.36 19.06
N ALA A 218 0.30 18.84 19.99
CA ALA A 218 0.59 20.26 20.17
C ALA A 218 1.41 20.82 19.00
N GLU A 219 2.49 20.14 18.61
CA GLU A 219 3.28 20.52 17.43
C GLU A 219 2.44 20.48 16.15
N MET A 220 1.56 19.49 16.01
CA MET A 220 0.63 19.44 14.87
C MET A 220 -0.34 20.63 14.85
N ALA A 221 -0.79 21.11 16.01
CA ALA A 221 -1.63 22.31 16.11
C ALA A 221 -0.85 23.57 15.71
N GLU A 222 0.41 23.69 16.10
CA GLU A 222 1.29 24.80 15.69
C GLU A 222 1.56 24.80 14.18
N ILE A 223 1.80 23.63 13.58
CA ILE A 223 1.97 23.48 12.13
C ILE A 223 0.70 23.91 11.39
N ALA A 224 -0.47 23.48 11.87
CA ALA A 224 -1.75 23.86 11.27
C ALA A 224 -2.00 25.37 11.38
N ALA A 225 -1.70 25.97 12.53
CA ALA A 225 -1.85 27.40 12.75
C ALA A 225 -0.90 28.23 11.86
N ASP A 226 0.36 27.79 11.69
CA ASP A 226 1.33 28.45 10.81
C ASP A 226 0.85 28.47 9.35
N LEU A 227 0.47 27.31 8.82
CA LEU A 227 -0.03 27.19 7.45
C LEU A 227 -1.32 28.00 7.26
N GLN A 228 -2.25 27.94 8.21
CA GLN A 228 -3.48 28.72 8.15
C GLN A 228 -3.20 30.23 8.13
N ALA A 229 -2.30 30.72 8.97
CA ALA A 229 -1.91 32.12 9.02
C ALA A 229 -1.27 32.56 7.69
N ALA A 230 -0.39 31.73 7.12
CA ALA A 230 0.25 32.01 5.84
C ALA A 230 -0.75 32.10 4.68
N LEU A 231 -1.69 31.16 4.58
CA LEU A 231 -2.74 31.20 3.55
C LEU A 231 -3.67 32.40 3.71
N HIS A 232 -3.99 32.80 4.95
CA HIS A 232 -4.81 33.98 5.20
C HIS A 232 -4.10 35.29 4.81
N ALA A 233 -2.78 35.36 5.01
CA ALA A 233 -1.97 36.53 4.69
C ALA A 233 -1.53 36.60 3.22
N ALA A 234 -1.78 35.56 2.42
CA ALA A 234 -1.26 35.44 1.06
C ALA A 234 -1.74 36.55 0.11
N ARG A 235 -0.86 36.97 -0.80
CA ARG A 235 -1.16 37.92 -1.87
C ARG A 235 -0.58 37.38 -3.20
N PRO A 236 -1.41 36.95 -4.16
CA PRO A 236 -2.89 36.96 -4.17
C PRO A 236 -3.49 36.02 -3.12
N ALA A 237 -4.79 36.18 -2.85
CA ALA A 237 -5.51 35.32 -1.90
C ALA A 237 -5.43 33.84 -2.32
N ALA A 238 -5.41 32.95 -1.33
CA ALA A 238 -5.35 31.50 -1.54
C ALA A 238 -6.48 31.00 -2.45
N THR A 239 -6.13 30.12 -3.39
CA THR A 239 -7.07 29.49 -4.33
C THR A 239 -7.68 28.22 -3.74
N ALA A 240 -8.64 27.62 -4.45
CA ALA A 240 -9.18 26.31 -4.07
C ALA A 240 -8.08 25.22 -4.06
N GLU A 241 -7.15 25.27 -5.00
CA GLU A 241 -6.00 24.35 -5.07
C GLU A 241 -5.08 24.51 -3.85
N ASP A 242 -4.82 25.75 -3.42
CA ASP A 242 -4.06 26.02 -2.18
C ASP A 242 -4.72 25.35 -0.97
N HIS A 243 -6.04 25.51 -0.82
CA HIS A 243 -6.78 24.91 0.30
C HIS A 243 -6.84 23.38 0.23
N MET A 244 -7.01 22.81 -0.97
CA MET A 244 -7.00 21.36 -1.17
C MET A 244 -5.64 20.75 -0.81
N MET A 245 -4.56 21.35 -1.32
CA MET A 245 -3.20 20.88 -1.06
C MET A 245 -2.82 21.06 0.41
N ALA A 246 -3.15 22.20 1.02
CA ALA A 246 -2.91 22.44 2.45
C ALA A 246 -3.67 21.44 3.34
N GLY A 247 -4.95 21.17 3.03
CA GLY A 247 -5.74 20.17 3.73
C GLY A 247 -5.14 18.76 3.62
N ALA A 248 -4.70 18.38 2.42
CA ALA A 248 -4.04 17.09 2.18
C ALA A 248 -2.70 17.00 2.93
N LEU A 249 -1.85 18.02 2.87
CA LEU A 249 -0.59 18.09 3.62
C LEU A 249 -0.81 17.95 5.13
N LEU A 250 -1.76 18.68 5.72
CA LEU A 250 -2.07 18.58 7.14
C LEU A 250 -2.64 17.20 7.51
N ALA A 251 -3.45 16.59 6.65
CA ALA A 251 -3.99 15.26 6.86
C ALA A 251 -2.89 14.20 6.89
N THR A 252 -1.95 14.25 5.93
CA THR A 252 -0.80 13.34 5.86
C THR A 252 0.18 13.59 7.00
N MET A 253 0.42 14.85 7.40
CA MET A 253 1.28 15.16 8.55
C MET A 253 0.69 14.70 9.89
N ARG A 254 -0.63 14.75 10.04
CA ARG A 254 -1.30 14.42 11.31
C ARG A 254 -1.29 12.91 11.62
N ARG A 255 -1.34 12.05 10.60
CA ARG A 255 -1.47 10.60 10.76
C ARG A 255 -0.19 9.92 10.32
N SER A 256 0.38 9.08 11.19
CA SER A 256 1.46 8.18 10.80
C SER A 256 0.88 6.80 10.49
N PRO A 257 0.92 6.33 9.22
CA PRO A 257 0.45 4.98 8.89
C PRO A 257 1.27 3.89 9.57
N LEU A 258 2.49 4.21 10.02
CA LEU A 258 3.43 3.30 10.66
C LEU A 258 2.91 2.75 11.99
N THR A 259 2.05 3.50 12.69
CA THR A 259 1.48 3.12 13.99
C THR A 259 -0.01 2.75 13.90
N ASP A 260 -0.57 2.66 12.70
CA ASP A 260 -1.99 2.35 12.51
C ASP A 260 -2.30 0.92 12.99
N SER A 261 -3.48 0.76 13.61
CA SER A 261 -4.09 -0.55 13.84
C SER A 261 -5.31 -0.73 12.94
N TYR A 262 -5.49 -1.94 12.43
CA TYR A 262 -6.47 -2.29 11.42
C TYR A 262 -7.48 -3.28 11.99
N PRO A 263 -8.76 -2.93 12.07
CA PRO A 263 -9.77 -3.96 12.32
C PRO A 263 -9.90 -4.85 11.09
N VAL A 264 -10.02 -6.16 11.27
CA VAL A 264 -10.28 -7.11 10.18
C VAL A 264 -11.38 -8.06 10.59
N PHE A 265 -12.15 -8.54 9.63
CA PHE A 265 -13.14 -9.60 9.83
C PHE A 265 -12.65 -10.88 9.15
N THR A 266 -13.07 -12.02 9.69
CA THR A 266 -12.64 -13.37 9.28
C THR A 266 -13.85 -14.31 9.30
N GLY A 267 -13.67 -15.59 8.97
CA GLY A 267 -14.72 -16.60 9.16
C GLY A 267 -15.19 -16.73 10.62
N SER A 268 -14.29 -16.54 11.58
CA SER A 268 -14.56 -16.74 13.01
C SER A 268 -14.97 -15.48 13.78
N GLY A 269 -14.70 -14.29 13.24
CA GLY A 269 -15.06 -13.01 13.87
C GLY A 269 -14.15 -11.84 13.50
N SER A 270 -14.24 -10.78 14.30
CA SER A 270 -13.39 -9.59 14.15
C SER A 270 -12.14 -9.68 15.00
N ARG A 271 -11.02 -9.21 14.47
CA ARG A 271 -9.77 -9.00 15.22
C ARG A 271 -9.15 -7.65 14.87
N ARG A 272 -8.28 -7.13 15.73
CA ARG A 272 -7.47 -5.95 15.44
C ARG A 272 -6.05 -6.39 15.16
N LEU A 273 -5.55 -6.05 13.99
CA LEU A 273 -4.17 -6.24 13.58
C LEU A 273 -3.42 -4.91 13.74
N GLY A 274 -2.11 -4.95 13.80
CA GLY A 274 -1.28 -3.76 13.78
C GLY A 274 -0.60 -3.46 15.13
N PRO A 275 0.47 -2.64 15.13
CA PRO A 275 1.12 -2.03 13.96
C PRO A 275 1.66 -3.04 12.94
N ALA A 276 1.97 -2.58 11.71
CA ALA A 276 2.43 -3.47 10.66
C ALA A 276 3.71 -4.23 11.09
N THR A 277 3.79 -5.52 10.78
CA THR A 277 4.96 -6.36 11.11
C THR A 277 6.15 -6.10 10.19
N ALA A 278 5.89 -5.55 9.01
CA ALA A 278 6.90 -5.17 8.04
C ALA A 278 6.50 -3.87 7.34
N VAL A 279 7.47 -3.00 7.09
CA VAL A 279 7.30 -1.73 6.36
C VAL A 279 8.17 -1.77 5.11
N LEU A 280 7.56 -1.61 3.94
CA LEU A 280 8.26 -1.44 2.67
C LEU A 280 8.38 0.05 2.35
N LEU A 281 9.62 0.49 2.18
CA LEU A 281 10.01 1.83 1.77
C LEU A 281 10.71 1.76 0.40
N SER A 282 10.83 2.91 -0.26
CA SER A 282 11.63 3.05 -1.48
C SER A 282 12.72 4.09 -1.29
N LEU A 283 13.94 3.73 -1.69
CA LEU A 283 15.07 4.65 -1.72
C LEU A 283 14.89 5.73 -2.81
N ASN A 284 14.02 5.52 -3.81
CA ASN A 284 13.64 6.57 -4.77
C ASN A 284 12.88 7.73 -4.10
N ALA A 285 12.31 7.52 -2.91
CA ALA A 285 11.64 8.58 -2.16
C ALA A 285 12.61 9.52 -1.43
N GLU A 286 13.91 9.19 -1.37
CA GLU A 286 14.90 9.99 -0.66
C GLU A 286 15.44 11.15 -1.50
N PRO A 287 15.26 12.41 -1.05
CA PRO A 287 15.82 13.54 -1.73
C PRO A 287 17.23 13.88 -1.25
N GLN A 288 18.06 14.35 -2.18
CA GLN A 288 19.32 15.06 -1.85
C GLN A 288 19.07 16.43 -1.19
N VAL A 289 17.90 17.04 -1.42
CA VAL A 289 17.51 18.32 -0.82
C VAL A 289 16.13 18.21 -0.22
N ILE A 290 16.02 18.45 1.09
CA ILE A 290 14.76 18.46 1.83
C ILE A 290 14.39 19.88 2.26
N LEU A 291 13.10 20.18 2.39
CA LEU A 291 12.65 21.45 2.95
C LEU A 291 12.59 21.35 4.48
N ARG A 292 13.26 22.24 5.19
CA ARG A 292 13.16 22.38 6.64
C ARG A 292 12.43 23.66 7.00
N HIS A 293 11.41 23.57 7.85
CA HIS A 293 10.69 24.75 8.30
C HIS A 293 11.59 25.61 9.19
N ARG A 294 11.79 26.88 8.84
CA ARG A 294 12.75 27.80 9.49
C ARG A 294 12.49 27.99 10.98
N ARG A 295 11.21 28.07 11.38
CA ARG A 295 10.78 28.27 12.77
C ARG A 295 10.49 26.97 13.52
N LEU A 296 9.64 26.11 12.97
CA LEU A 296 9.15 24.88 13.60
C LEU A 296 10.05 23.66 13.40
N GLY A 297 11.09 23.74 12.56
CA GLY A 297 12.11 22.69 12.41
C GLY A 297 11.69 21.41 11.68
N TYR A 298 10.39 21.15 11.48
CA TYR A 298 9.93 19.95 10.78
C TYR A 298 10.31 19.95 9.29
N ARG A 299 10.36 18.74 8.73
CA ARG A 299 10.87 18.48 7.38
C ARG A 299 9.74 18.07 6.45
N LEU A 300 9.81 18.56 5.21
CA LEU A 300 8.91 18.18 4.13
C LEU A 300 9.70 17.75 2.91
N HIS A 301 9.25 16.68 2.29
CA HIS A 301 9.62 16.33 0.93
C HIS A 301 8.34 16.21 0.09
N MET A 302 8.24 17.04 -0.95
CA MET A 302 7.15 16.96 -1.93
C MET A 302 7.75 16.63 -3.29
N LEU A 303 7.20 15.65 -4.00
CA LEU A 303 7.63 15.37 -5.37
C LEU A 303 7.32 16.57 -6.28
N ARG A 304 8.14 16.75 -7.32
CA ARG A 304 8.08 17.94 -8.20
C ARG A 304 6.71 18.17 -8.82
N HIS A 305 6.00 17.11 -9.20
CA HIS A 305 4.68 17.23 -9.81
C HIS A 305 3.62 17.70 -8.80
N HIS A 306 3.70 17.30 -7.52
CA HIS A 306 2.85 17.84 -6.45
C HIS A 306 3.15 19.32 -6.17
N GLN A 307 4.43 19.71 -6.18
CA GLN A 307 4.80 21.13 -6.03
C GLN A 307 4.29 21.98 -7.20
N ALA A 308 4.29 21.44 -8.42
CA ALA A 308 3.76 22.13 -9.59
C ALA A 308 2.23 22.34 -9.50
N ALA A 309 1.52 21.39 -8.90
CA ALA A 309 0.07 21.44 -8.66
C ALA A 309 -0.32 22.33 -7.46
N ALA A 310 0.63 22.77 -6.63
CA ALA A 310 0.35 23.70 -5.54
C ALA A 310 -0.09 25.06 -6.08
N GLY A 311 -1.07 25.71 -5.46
CA GLY A 311 -1.46 27.07 -5.82
C GLY A 311 -0.37 28.12 -5.47
N PRO A 312 -0.56 29.38 -5.90
CA PRO A 312 0.43 30.43 -5.69
C PRO A 312 0.67 30.77 -4.21
N ALA A 313 -0.36 30.71 -3.35
CA ALA A 313 -0.21 31.02 -1.93
C ALA A 313 0.63 29.96 -1.20
N LEU A 314 0.42 28.68 -1.51
CA LEU A 314 1.18 27.59 -0.91
C LEU A 314 2.64 27.63 -1.38
N ARG A 315 2.90 27.91 -2.66
CA ARG A 315 4.28 28.11 -3.15
C ARG A 315 4.98 29.28 -2.46
N GLN A 316 4.26 30.37 -2.21
CA GLN A 316 4.79 31.51 -1.44
C GLN A 316 5.12 31.10 0.00
N TRP A 317 4.23 30.36 0.66
CA TRP A 317 4.49 29.84 2.00
C TRP A 317 5.70 28.89 2.03
N LEU A 318 5.80 27.94 1.10
CA LEU A 318 6.96 27.05 1.00
C LEU A 318 8.27 27.84 0.83
N ALA A 319 8.29 28.86 -0.03
CA ALA A 319 9.47 29.69 -0.24
C ALA A 319 9.85 30.55 0.98
N ALA A 320 8.86 31.04 1.73
CA ALA A 320 9.08 31.93 2.87
C ALA A 320 9.38 31.19 4.18
N ALA A 321 8.59 30.15 4.48
CA ALA A 321 8.63 29.44 5.76
C ALA A 321 9.70 28.34 5.80
N PHE A 322 10.17 27.87 4.65
CA PHE A 322 11.15 26.78 4.57
C PHE A 322 12.49 27.25 4.00
N GLU A 323 13.51 26.46 4.30
CA GLU A 323 14.81 26.53 3.64
C GLU A 323 15.15 25.16 3.04
N PRO A 324 15.79 25.14 1.85
CA PRO A 324 16.33 23.90 1.29
C PRO A 324 17.58 23.50 2.07
N VAL A 325 17.61 22.25 2.54
CA VAL A 325 18.74 21.64 3.24
C VAL A 325 19.27 20.51 2.38
N ARG A 326 20.52 20.65 1.91
CA ARG A 326 21.23 19.58 1.22
C ARG A 326 21.64 18.50 2.22
N ARG A 327 21.49 17.24 1.83
CA ARG A 327 21.81 16.05 2.64
C ARG A 327 22.92 15.28 1.95
N SER A 328 23.94 14.91 2.72
CA SER A 328 24.95 13.95 2.28
C SER A 328 24.41 12.52 2.35
N VAL A 329 25.10 11.56 1.74
CA VAL A 329 24.81 10.13 1.88
C VAL A 329 24.86 9.71 3.37
N GLU A 330 25.79 10.26 4.14
CA GLU A 330 25.90 10.00 5.58
C GLU A 330 24.71 10.56 6.38
N ASP A 331 24.19 11.73 6.01
CA ASP A 331 22.97 12.26 6.64
C ASP A 331 21.77 11.34 6.36
N ILE A 332 21.66 10.83 5.13
CA ILE A 332 20.60 9.89 4.74
C ILE A 332 20.75 8.57 5.49
N ARG A 333 21.98 8.04 5.60
CA ARG A 333 22.30 6.83 6.38
C ARG A 333 21.88 6.97 7.83
N ARG A 334 22.23 8.09 8.47
CA ARG A 334 21.84 8.38 9.87
C ARG A 334 20.32 8.44 10.03
N ASP A 335 19.62 9.11 9.12
CA ASP A 335 18.16 9.22 9.18
C ASP A 335 17.48 7.84 9.01
N TYR A 336 18.00 6.96 8.15
CA TYR A 336 17.50 5.58 8.05
C TYR A 336 17.82 4.73 9.28
N ALA A 337 19.05 4.79 9.79
CA ALA A 337 19.42 4.10 11.04
C ALA A 337 18.47 4.49 12.17
N GLU A 338 18.24 5.79 12.35
CA GLU A 338 17.33 6.34 13.35
C GLU A 338 15.87 5.91 13.11
N LEU A 339 15.42 5.87 11.85
CA LEU A 339 14.09 5.38 11.50
C LEU A 339 13.91 3.90 11.81
N ILE A 340 14.88 3.05 11.44
CA ILE A 340 14.85 1.60 11.69
C ILE A 340 14.81 1.34 13.20
N ASP A 341 15.69 2.00 13.97
CA ASP A 341 15.71 1.87 15.43
C ASP A 341 14.41 2.34 16.08
N THR A 342 13.86 3.45 15.58
CA THR A 342 12.58 3.98 16.09
C THR A 342 11.44 3.01 15.76
N LEU A 343 11.36 2.48 14.53
CA LEU A 343 10.34 1.50 14.16
C LEU A 343 10.48 0.20 14.96
N GLY A 344 11.70 -0.33 15.09
CA GLY A 344 11.95 -1.52 15.90
C GLY A 344 11.49 -1.35 17.34
N ARG A 345 11.67 -0.15 17.93
CA ARG A 345 11.24 0.16 19.30
C ARG A 345 9.73 0.37 19.43
N GLU A 346 9.13 1.15 18.53
CA GLU A 346 7.73 1.60 18.65
C GLU A 346 6.73 0.53 18.15
N THR A 347 7.12 -0.26 17.15
CA THR A 347 6.21 -1.18 16.46
C THR A 347 6.71 -2.61 16.36
N GLY A 348 8.03 -2.84 16.55
CA GLY A 348 8.67 -4.13 16.30
C GLY A 348 8.71 -4.50 14.81
N ALA A 349 8.41 -3.55 13.91
CA ALA A 349 8.34 -3.81 12.49
C ALA A 349 9.73 -4.03 11.89
N ARG A 350 9.83 -4.98 10.96
CA ARG A 350 10.99 -5.11 10.08
C ARG A 350 10.91 -4.09 8.95
N VAL A 351 12.05 -3.61 8.49
CA VAL A 351 12.13 -2.65 7.37
C VAL A 351 12.61 -3.36 6.12
N LEU A 352 11.85 -3.22 5.03
CA LEU A 352 12.25 -3.61 3.69
C LEU A 352 12.46 -2.33 2.86
N ILE A 353 13.54 -2.26 2.09
CA ILE A 353 13.83 -1.09 1.26
C ILE A 353 14.04 -1.55 -0.18
N LEU A 354 13.22 -1.02 -1.09
CA LEU A 354 13.52 -1.09 -2.52
C LEU A 354 14.73 -0.19 -2.79
N ASN A 355 15.85 -0.77 -3.22
CA ASN A 355 16.99 0.03 -3.67
C ASN A 355 16.69 0.67 -5.05
N ARG A 356 17.64 1.44 -5.58
CA ARG A 356 17.43 2.18 -6.84
C ARG A 356 18.24 1.55 -7.96
N MET A 357 17.74 1.63 -9.19
CA MET A 357 18.56 1.33 -10.35
C MET A 357 19.76 2.30 -10.42
N SER A 358 20.96 1.74 -10.50
CA SER A 358 22.23 2.46 -10.46
C SER A 358 22.85 2.65 -11.85
N THR A 359 22.16 2.13 -12.88
CA THR A 359 22.49 2.28 -14.29
C THR A 359 21.31 2.95 -15.01
N SER A 360 21.58 3.89 -15.92
CA SER A 360 20.52 4.42 -16.79
C SER A 360 21.11 4.70 -18.17
N GLY A 361 20.30 4.51 -19.21
CA GLY A 361 20.65 4.92 -20.58
C GLY A 361 20.54 6.44 -20.79
N LEU A 362 20.12 7.19 -19.77
CA LEU A 362 19.82 8.62 -19.86
C LEU A 362 21.05 9.52 -19.61
N GLU A 363 22.12 8.96 -19.04
CA GLU A 363 23.37 9.69 -18.77
C GLU A 363 24.49 9.23 -19.69
N THR A 364 24.90 10.10 -20.62
CA THR A 364 26.05 9.88 -21.49
C THR A 364 27.22 10.76 -21.05
N VAL A 365 28.24 10.15 -20.42
CA VAL A 365 29.47 10.85 -20.05
C VAL A 365 30.50 10.66 -21.16
N SER A 366 30.76 11.70 -21.92
CA SER A 366 31.80 11.70 -22.97
C SER A 366 33.18 12.14 -22.47
N ASN A 367 33.23 12.85 -21.33
CA ASN A 367 34.46 13.33 -20.70
C ASN A 367 34.24 13.62 -19.22
N TYR A 368 35.22 13.25 -18.37
CA TYR A 368 35.20 13.54 -16.93
C TYR A 368 35.80 14.91 -16.56
N ALA A 369 36.50 15.58 -17.47
CA ALA A 369 37.19 16.85 -17.16
C ALA A 369 36.26 18.02 -16.81
N ALA A 370 34.95 17.89 -17.07
CA ALA A 370 33.95 18.91 -16.76
C ALA A 370 33.39 18.82 -15.33
N PHE A 371 33.75 17.79 -14.57
CA PHE A 371 33.29 17.62 -13.19
C PHE A 371 34.35 18.10 -12.21
N ASP A 372 34.04 19.18 -11.49
CA ASP A 372 34.87 19.82 -10.45
C ASP A 372 34.34 19.60 -9.03
N ALA A 373 33.26 18.82 -8.90
CA ALA A 373 32.61 18.40 -7.65
C ALA A 373 32.51 16.86 -7.60
N PRO A 374 32.18 16.26 -6.43
CA PRO A 374 31.92 14.82 -6.33
C PRO A 374 30.92 14.36 -7.39
N LEU A 375 31.20 13.24 -8.07
CA LEU A 375 30.36 12.83 -9.20
C LEU A 375 28.91 12.55 -8.80
N GLY A 376 28.63 12.02 -7.61
CA GLY A 376 27.26 11.82 -7.08
C GLY A 376 26.47 13.12 -6.89
N ASP A 377 27.14 14.26 -6.83
CA ASP A 377 26.49 15.58 -6.80
C ASP A 377 26.06 16.07 -8.19
N THR A 378 26.54 15.41 -9.24
CA THR A 378 26.41 15.85 -10.64
C THR A 378 25.73 14.82 -11.54
N LEU A 379 25.88 13.53 -11.21
CA LEU A 379 25.40 12.39 -11.97
C LEU A 379 24.47 11.54 -11.11
N ALA A 380 23.25 11.34 -11.58
CA ALA A 380 22.21 10.59 -10.90
C ALA A 380 22.59 9.12 -10.71
N ASN A 381 23.26 8.51 -11.69
CA ASN A 381 23.71 7.11 -11.59
C ASN A 381 24.76 6.92 -10.47
N VAL A 382 25.71 7.85 -10.30
CA VAL A 382 26.69 7.80 -9.22
C VAL A 382 26.00 8.02 -7.89
N ALA A 383 25.07 8.98 -7.81
CA ALA A 383 24.26 9.18 -6.61
C ALA A 383 23.49 7.91 -6.20
N SER A 384 22.85 7.23 -7.17
CA SER A 384 22.16 5.95 -6.93
C SER A 384 23.11 4.86 -6.45
N LYS A 385 24.33 4.76 -7.02
CA LYS A 385 25.35 3.79 -6.55
C LYS A 385 25.78 4.06 -5.12
N GLU A 386 26.08 5.32 -4.79
CA GLU A 386 26.48 5.72 -3.44
C GLU A 386 25.36 5.42 -2.42
N LEU A 387 24.10 5.67 -2.78
CA LEU A 387 22.94 5.35 -1.94
C LEU A 387 22.71 3.83 -1.79
N ASN A 388 22.89 3.05 -2.85
CA ASN A 388 22.79 1.58 -2.77
C ASN A 388 23.90 1.00 -1.89
N LEU A 389 25.15 1.46 -2.04
CA LEU A 389 26.27 1.04 -1.19
C LEU A 389 26.04 1.41 0.28
N MET A 390 25.53 2.63 0.53
CA MET A 390 25.14 3.05 1.87
C MET A 390 24.10 2.12 2.50
N LEU A 391 23.15 1.62 1.70
CA LEU A 391 22.12 0.70 2.17
C LEU A 391 22.70 -0.67 2.54
N GLU A 392 23.67 -1.18 1.77
CA GLU A 392 24.43 -2.39 2.11
C GLU A 392 25.19 -2.22 3.43
N ASP A 393 25.96 -1.14 3.58
CA ASP A 393 26.68 -0.82 4.82
C ASP A 393 25.73 -0.72 6.03
N LEU A 394 24.53 -0.17 5.81
CA LEU A 394 23.51 -0.06 6.85
C LEU A 394 22.93 -1.43 7.22
N ALA A 395 22.73 -2.32 6.24
CA ALA A 395 22.23 -3.69 6.46
C ALA A 395 23.20 -4.57 7.27
N GLU A 396 24.50 -4.28 7.25
CA GLU A 396 25.48 -4.96 8.11
C GLU A 396 25.29 -4.65 9.60
N THR A 397 24.68 -3.50 9.93
CA THR A 397 24.59 -2.99 11.31
C THR A 397 23.17 -2.87 11.84
N HIS A 398 22.16 -2.84 10.97
CA HIS A 398 20.75 -2.66 11.34
C HIS A 398 19.85 -3.72 10.71
N PRO A 399 18.73 -4.09 11.37
CA PRO A 399 17.83 -5.15 10.90
C PRO A 399 16.92 -4.65 9.76
N LEU A 400 17.49 -4.46 8.58
CA LEU A 400 16.77 -4.15 7.35
C LEU A 400 17.00 -5.24 6.29
N GLN A 401 16.06 -5.34 5.35
CA GLN A 401 16.21 -6.20 4.19
C GLN A 401 16.11 -5.38 2.91
N ILE A 402 17.10 -5.55 2.03
CA ILE A 402 17.14 -4.92 0.72
C ILE A 402 16.36 -5.79 -0.25
N VAL A 403 15.49 -5.17 -1.03
CA VAL A 403 14.89 -5.77 -2.23
C VAL A 403 15.63 -5.15 -3.41
N ASP A 404 16.43 -5.98 -4.10
CA ASP A 404 17.48 -5.50 -5.00
C ASP A 404 16.94 -5.26 -6.42
N VAL A 405 16.24 -4.13 -6.56
CA VAL A 405 15.72 -3.62 -7.84
C VAL A 405 16.84 -3.46 -8.87
N ASP A 406 18.04 -3.05 -8.45
CA ASP A 406 19.19 -2.87 -9.34
C ASP A 406 19.67 -4.20 -9.93
N ALA A 407 19.85 -5.23 -9.11
CA ALA A 407 20.22 -6.57 -9.58
C ALA A 407 19.13 -7.19 -10.47
N ILE A 408 17.86 -7.08 -10.08
CA ILE A 408 16.74 -7.57 -10.91
C ILE A 408 16.73 -6.85 -12.27
N ALA A 409 16.95 -5.52 -12.30
CA ALA A 409 17.02 -4.76 -13.54
C ALA A 409 18.20 -5.21 -14.41
N ALA A 410 19.37 -5.45 -13.80
CA ALA A 410 20.55 -5.93 -14.51
C ALA A 410 20.31 -7.31 -15.16
N ASP A 411 19.66 -8.22 -14.45
CA ASP A 411 19.38 -9.58 -14.93
C ASP A 411 18.33 -9.61 -16.05
N LEU A 412 17.28 -8.81 -15.93
CA LEU A 412 16.19 -8.78 -16.90
C LEU A 412 16.49 -7.88 -18.12
N GLY A 413 17.36 -6.89 -17.96
CA GLY A 413 17.62 -5.86 -18.97
C GLY A 413 16.89 -4.55 -18.63
N GLY A 414 17.54 -3.70 -17.85
CA GLY A 414 16.93 -2.50 -17.30
C GLY A 414 16.44 -1.48 -18.35
N ALA A 415 17.07 -1.41 -19.52
CA ALA A 415 16.60 -0.52 -20.59
C ALA A 415 15.19 -0.87 -21.10
N GLU A 416 14.82 -2.15 -21.09
CA GLU A 416 13.50 -2.62 -21.53
C GLU A 416 12.49 -2.62 -20.39
N HIS A 417 12.94 -2.97 -19.18
CA HIS A 417 12.05 -3.28 -18.07
C HIS A 417 12.03 -2.24 -16.94
N LEU A 418 12.92 -1.25 -16.99
CA LEU A 418 12.98 -0.10 -16.08
C LEU A 418 13.54 1.15 -16.81
N PRO A 419 12.92 1.56 -17.93
CA PRO A 419 13.52 2.52 -18.87
C PRO A 419 13.82 3.91 -18.27
N ASP A 420 13.05 4.33 -17.27
CA ASP A 420 13.22 5.62 -16.60
C ASP A 420 13.87 5.52 -15.20
N GLY A 421 14.33 4.32 -14.82
CA GLY A 421 14.94 4.05 -13.51
C GLY A 421 13.94 3.92 -12.36
N VAL A 422 12.62 4.07 -12.60
CA VAL A 422 11.59 4.11 -11.55
C VAL A 422 10.42 3.17 -11.83
N HIS A 423 9.83 3.22 -13.04
CA HIS A 423 8.63 2.46 -13.38
C HIS A 423 8.97 1.14 -14.07
N GLN A 424 8.59 0.04 -13.44
CA GLN A 424 8.96 -1.28 -13.92
C GLN A 424 7.90 -1.91 -14.82
N SER A 425 8.34 -2.79 -15.74
CA SER A 425 7.47 -3.67 -16.51
C SER A 425 6.77 -4.71 -15.62
N SER A 426 5.69 -5.33 -16.11
CA SER A 426 4.98 -6.39 -15.38
C SER A 426 5.87 -7.59 -15.02
N LEU A 427 6.86 -7.91 -15.87
CA LEU A 427 7.82 -8.98 -15.61
C LEU A 427 8.69 -8.64 -14.39
N MET A 428 9.24 -7.43 -14.37
CA MET A 428 10.08 -6.98 -13.26
C MET A 428 9.26 -6.78 -11.97
N GLN A 429 8.04 -6.26 -12.04
CA GLN A 429 7.12 -6.19 -10.89
C GLN A 429 6.88 -7.58 -10.27
N THR A 430 6.81 -8.62 -11.09
CA THR A 430 6.63 -10.01 -10.63
C THR A 430 7.87 -10.52 -9.89
N ALA A 431 9.07 -10.21 -10.40
CA ALA A 431 10.32 -10.56 -9.73
C ALA A 431 10.47 -9.86 -8.36
N ILE A 432 10.25 -8.54 -8.32
CA ILE A 432 10.31 -7.74 -7.07
C ILE A 432 9.30 -8.26 -6.05
N ARG A 433 8.07 -8.56 -6.47
CA ARG A 433 7.05 -9.18 -5.62
C ARG A 433 7.53 -10.50 -5.02
N GLY A 434 8.22 -11.33 -5.80
CA GLY A 434 8.80 -12.58 -5.34
C GLY A 434 9.75 -12.37 -4.16
N GLU A 435 10.65 -11.39 -4.27
CA GLU A 435 11.59 -11.03 -3.19
C GLU A 435 10.90 -10.50 -1.94
N ILE A 436 9.92 -9.60 -2.10
CA ILE A 436 9.12 -9.09 -0.98
C ILE A 436 8.43 -10.24 -0.24
N LEU A 437 7.79 -11.15 -0.97
CA LEU A 437 7.10 -12.29 -0.35
C LEU A 437 8.07 -13.28 0.31
N ALA A 438 9.27 -13.47 -0.26
CA ALA A 438 10.32 -14.28 0.37
C ALA A 438 10.80 -13.66 1.68
N ALA A 439 11.01 -12.33 1.71
CA ALA A 439 11.36 -11.57 2.91
C ALA A 439 10.31 -11.73 4.03
N LEU A 440 9.03 -11.61 3.68
CA LEU A 440 7.92 -11.72 4.62
C LEU A 440 7.76 -13.14 5.21
N ARG A 441 8.04 -14.21 4.45
CA ARG A 441 8.01 -15.58 4.98
C ARG A 441 8.99 -15.78 6.13
N GLY A 442 10.14 -15.10 6.11
CA GLY A 442 11.10 -15.13 7.20
C GLY A 442 10.55 -14.47 8.47
N ALA A 443 9.79 -13.40 8.35
CA ALA A 443 9.26 -12.62 9.48
C ALA A 443 8.17 -13.37 10.28
N GLY A 444 7.34 -14.19 9.62
CA GLY A 444 6.29 -14.96 10.30
C GLY A 444 6.79 -16.06 11.25
N ARG A 445 8.09 -16.41 11.21
CA ARG A 445 8.69 -17.46 12.05
C ARG A 445 9.34 -16.94 13.33
N GLU A 446 9.56 -15.64 13.45
CA GLU A 446 10.30 -15.01 14.55
C GLU A 446 9.42 -14.20 15.52
N ALA A 447 8.11 -14.12 15.28
CA ALA A 447 7.20 -13.48 16.23
C ALA A 447 7.31 -14.18 17.61
N PRO A 448 7.54 -13.43 18.71
CA PRO A 448 7.58 -14.05 20.03
C PRO A 448 6.23 -14.71 20.26
N ARG A 449 6.24 -15.99 20.66
CA ARG A 449 5.07 -16.61 21.27
C ARG A 449 4.75 -15.76 22.51
N LEU A 450 3.73 -14.91 22.41
CA LEU A 450 3.19 -14.22 23.57
C LEU A 450 2.76 -15.30 24.57
N SER A 451 3.47 -15.36 25.69
CA SER A 451 3.17 -16.21 26.85
C SER A 451 2.03 -15.65 27.66
#